data_AF-A0A924R3D3-F1
#
_entry.id   AF-A0A924R3D3-F1
#
_cell.length_a   1.000
_cell.length_b   1.000
_cell.length_c   1.000
_cell.angle_alpha   90.00
_cell.angle_beta   90.00
_cell.angle_gamma   90.00
#
_symmetry.space_group_name_H-M   'P 1'
#
loop_
_entity.id
_entity.type
_entity.pdbx_description
1 polymer ?
#
loop_
_entity_poly.entity_id
_entity_poly.type
_entity_poly.pdbx_seq_one_letter_code
_entity_poly.pdbx_strand_id
1 'polypeptide(L)'
;MAANTEAFARTLIDAQLSDQHWQISDGTSVRYEYTLANGDRADYLLCSREGRGQAIVEAKRESINAADAREQGRRNAEQANVPFVFLANGNEILFWDWQREAHPRAVRTFFSQADLERRAALLQMRVDPLTVAIDTRIAGRNYQVDCNETICREIGLGRRKMLIEMATGTGKTRTAAALIKRLFAANVVTRVLFLVDRIPLAVQTEEAFTEHMRELPCYVMRAGRRFQDEQRITITTLQSMVNIYHQYSSGYFDLIITDECHRSIYGKWRKVLEHFDGIQIGLTATPCVKPPNEDGSADDETVFVRDTLRFFGVDKPTFSYTLKRAIDERYLVGYQIYKAKTVKTATADGIKILRDEIKWDGLDPKTRKELEDAFVAAANLKPPQPHILIDPNVLERKFTIPARNQAIVREFRKVMEDGYLDATGYLRKPLIGKTIVFAVTKRHAETLATLIDNEFAHLKPSPEIK
;
A
#
# COMPACT_ATOMS: atom_id res chain seq x y z
N MET A 1 3.05 43.05 -11.18
CA MET A 1 3.85 41.86 -10.85
C MET A 1 5.15 42.36 -10.24
N ALA A 2 5.24 42.42 -8.91
CA ALA A 2 6.51 42.73 -8.25
C ALA A 2 7.45 41.53 -8.45
N ALA A 3 8.70 41.78 -8.85
CA ALA A 3 9.69 40.72 -8.97
C ALA A 3 9.87 40.04 -7.59
N ASN A 4 9.58 38.75 -7.49
CA ASN A 4 9.78 38.01 -6.23
C ASN A 4 11.29 37.98 -5.91
N THR A 5 11.66 38.79 -4.92
CA THR A 5 13.03 38.97 -4.46
C THR A 5 13.45 37.78 -3.61
N GLU A 6 14.76 37.65 -3.37
CA GLU A 6 15.28 36.64 -2.45
C GLU A 6 14.74 36.82 -1.03
N ALA A 7 14.52 38.07 -0.61
CA ALA A 7 13.91 38.39 0.67
C ALA A 7 12.49 37.82 0.80
N PHE A 8 11.70 37.86 -0.27
CA PHE A 8 10.37 37.24 -0.29
C PHE A 8 10.45 35.71 -0.17
N ALA A 9 11.36 35.08 -0.93
CA ALA A 9 11.59 33.63 -0.81
C ALA A 9 12.03 33.22 0.60
N ARG A 10 12.91 34.00 1.23
CA ARG A 10 13.31 33.81 2.64
C ARG A 10 12.12 33.93 3.60
N THR A 11 11.20 34.86 3.39
CA THR A 11 9.98 34.95 4.20
C THR A 11 9.11 33.69 4.12
N LEU A 12 9.02 33.06 2.94
CA LEU A 12 8.33 31.77 2.77
C LEU A 12 9.08 30.63 3.47
N ILE A 13 10.41 30.59 3.33
CA ILE A 13 11.27 29.60 4.02
C ILE A 13 11.13 29.75 5.54
N ASP A 14 11.11 30.97 6.05
CA ASP A 14 10.95 31.26 7.47
C ASP A 14 9.60 30.73 8.01
N ALA A 15 8.52 30.94 7.26
CA ALA A 15 7.22 30.37 7.59
C ALA A 15 7.24 28.83 7.59
N GLN A 16 7.86 28.21 6.58
CA GLN A 16 7.99 26.75 6.47
C GLN A 16 8.85 26.13 7.59
N LEU A 17 9.90 26.83 8.03
CA LEU A 17 10.70 26.43 9.20
C LEU A 17 9.86 26.55 10.48
N SER A 18 9.12 27.65 10.63
CA SER A 18 8.23 27.89 11.78
C SER A 18 7.10 26.85 11.89
N ASP A 19 6.55 26.39 10.75
CA ASP A 19 5.57 25.30 10.68
C ASP A 19 6.12 23.98 11.24
N GLN A 20 7.46 23.81 11.23
CA GLN A 20 8.16 22.66 11.82
C GLN A 20 8.74 22.97 13.21
N HIS A 21 8.24 24.05 13.82
CA HIS A 21 8.58 24.53 15.17
C HIS A 21 10.02 25.01 15.35
N TRP A 22 10.71 25.36 14.26
CA TRP A 22 11.99 26.07 14.37
C TRP A 22 11.76 27.52 14.81
N GLN A 23 12.62 28.02 15.70
CA GLN A 23 12.55 29.40 16.18
C GLN A 23 13.67 30.22 15.55
N ILE A 24 13.33 31.06 14.56
CA ILE A 24 14.32 31.75 13.75
C ILE A 24 15.04 32.86 14.52
N SER A 25 14.34 33.48 15.48
CA SER A 25 14.83 34.62 16.26
C SER A 25 15.55 34.23 17.55
N ASP A 26 15.62 32.94 17.90
CA ASP A 26 16.19 32.50 19.18
C ASP A 26 17.73 32.48 19.20
N GLY A 27 18.38 32.54 18.02
CA GLY A 27 19.82 32.44 17.85
C GLY A 27 20.44 31.10 18.30
N THR A 28 19.61 30.13 18.68
CA THR A 28 20.01 28.86 19.27
C THR A 28 19.57 27.67 18.43
N SER A 29 18.28 27.52 18.14
CA SER A 29 17.78 26.47 17.22
C SER A 29 18.07 26.82 15.77
N VAL A 30 18.02 28.10 15.42
CA VAL A 30 18.39 28.60 14.09
C VAL A 30 19.40 29.73 14.22
N ARG A 31 20.52 29.63 13.50
CA ARG A 31 21.48 30.73 13.36
C ARG A 31 21.37 31.30 11.96
N TYR A 32 20.82 32.51 11.87
CA TYR A 32 20.62 33.24 10.62
C TYR A 32 21.93 33.90 10.16
N GLU A 33 22.18 33.87 8.84
CA GLU A 33 23.40 34.38 8.20
C GLU A 33 24.69 33.96 8.94
N TYR A 34 24.78 32.65 9.20
CA TYR A 34 25.85 32.04 9.95
C TYR A 34 27.18 32.22 9.24
N THR A 35 28.16 32.81 9.94
CA THR A 35 29.50 33.02 9.41
C THR A 35 30.30 31.72 9.52
N LEU A 36 30.73 31.21 8.37
CA LEU A 36 31.51 30.00 8.22
C LEU A 36 32.99 30.25 8.55
N ALA A 37 33.76 29.18 8.74
CA ALA A 37 35.18 29.27 9.10
C ALA A 37 36.03 30.05 8.06
N ASN A 38 35.63 30.04 6.79
CA ASN A 38 36.29 30.74 5.71
C ASN A 38 35.84 32.21 5.55
N GLY A 39 34.93 32.70 6.40
CA GLY A 39 34.38 34.06 6.34
C GLY A 39 33.16 34.23 5.44
N ASP A 40 32.78 33.20 4.66
CA ASP A 40 31.52 33.20 3.91
C ASP A 40 30.32 33.08 4.86
N ARG A 41 29.12 33.35 4.33
CA ARG A 41 27.87 33.26 5.10
C ARG A 41 26.94 32.21 4.49
N ALA A 42 26.47 31.29 5.32
CA ALA A 42 25.33 30.44 5.00
C ALA A 42 24.03 31.10 5.45
N ASP A 43 22.94 30.95 4.69
CA ASP A 43 21.69 31.65 5.00
C ASP A 43 21.10 31.21 6.35
N TYR A 44 21.08 29.90 6.61
CA TYR A 44 20.66 29.34 7.89
C TYR A 44 21.52 28.15 8.30
N LEU A 45 21.84 28.08 9.59
CA LEU A 45 22.33 26.89 10.25
C LEU A 45 21.29 26.39 11.25
N LEU A 46 20.73 25.21 10.99
CA LEU A 46 19.80 24.51 11.88
C LEU A 46 20.59 23.74 12.93
N CYS A 47 20.28 23.94 14.21
CA CYS A 47 21.01 23.36 15.33
C CYS A 47 20.16 22.39 16.15
N SER A 48 20.82 21.45 16.84
CA SER A 48 20.19 20.61 17.86
C SER A 48 19.80 21.43 19.10
N ARG A 49 19.07 20.83 20.03
CA ARG A 49 18.76 21.36 21.36
C ARG A 49 20.00 21.69 22.18
N GLU A 50 21.12 21.04 21.89
CA GLU A 50 22.43 21.32 22.49
C GLU A 50 23.21 22.42 21.75
N GLY A 51 22.62 23.04 20.72
CA GLY A 51 23.26 24.11 19.94
C GLY A 51 24.32 23.62 18.94
N ARG A 52 24.36 22.31 18.63
CA ARG A 52 25.28 21.75 17.62
C ARG A 52 24.64 21.82 16.25
N GLY A 53 25.37 22.30 15.25
CA GLY A 53 24.89 22.34 13.86
C GLY A 53 24.45 20.96 13.34
N GLN A 54 23.32 20.91 12.65
CA GLN A 54 22.73 19.70 12.08
C GLN A 54 22.54 19.80 10.57
N ALA A 55 22.15 20.98 10.06
CA ALA A 55 21.93 21.19 8.65
C ALA A 55 22.18 22.64 8.22
N ILE A 56 22.65 22.83 6.99
CA ILE A 56 22.63 24.12 6.31
C ILE A 56 21.33 24.25 5.51
N VAL A 57 20.74 25.45 5.47
CA VAL A 57 19.72 25.80 4.48
C VAL A 57 20.29 26.88 3.57
N GLU A 58 20.32 26.61 2.27
CA GLU A 58 20.65 27.58 1.23
C GLU A 58 19.37 28.09 0.58
N ALA A 59 19.13 29.39 0.67
CA ALA A 59 18.00 30.04 0.05
C ALA A 59 18.35 30.53 -1.36
N LYS A 60 17.38 30.41 -2.26
CA LYS A 60 17.42 31.04 -3.59
C LYS A 60 16.15 31.84 -3.82
N ARG A 61 16.21 32.72 -4.81
CA ARG A 61 15.02 33.43 -5.30
C ARG A 61 14.07 32.41 -5.89
N GLU A 62 12.77 32.65 -5.76
CA GLU A 62 11.72 31.74 -6.23
C GLU A 62 11.85 31.37 -7.73
N SER A 63 12.35 32.29 -8.55
CA SER A 63 12.57 32.07 -9.99
C SER A 63 13.78 31.19 -10.33
N ILE A 64 14.60 30.81 -9.34
CA ILE A 64 15.81 30.01 -9.52
C ILE A 64 15.52 28.59 -9.05
N ASN A 65 16.01 27.60 -9.80
CA ASN A 65 15.94 26.20 -9.38
C ASN A 65 16.80 25.99 -8.13
N ALA A 66 16.21 25.46 -7.05
CA ALA A 66 16.93 25.25 -5.80
C ALA A 66 18.14 24.32 -5.97
N ALA A 67 18.09 23.38 -6.92
CA ALA A 67 19.20 22.46 -7.21
C ALA A 67 20.47 23.17 -7.70
N ASP A 68 20.37 24.38 -8.26
CA ASP A 68 21.53 25.16 -8.71
C ASP A 68 22.44 25.57 -7.53
N ALA A 69 21.90 25.57 -6.31
CA ALA A 69 22.62 25.84 -5.08
C ALA A 69 23.44 24.65 -4.55
N ARG A 70 23.44 23.48 -5.22
CA ARG A 70 24.01 22.24 -4.70
C ARG A 70 25.48 22.36 -4.30
N GLU A 71 26.35 22.89 -5.17
CA GLU A 71 27.78 23.01 -4.83
C GLU A 71 28.03 24.01 -3.71
N GLN A 72 27.25 25.09 -3.64
CA GLN A 72 27.32 26.05 -2.54
C GLN A 72 26.89 25.41 -1.22
N GLY A 73 25.75 24.72 -1.22
CA GLY A 73 25.24 24.03 -0.03
C GLY A 73 26.19 22.95 0.47
N ARG A 74 26.82 22.17 -0.43
CA ARG A 74 27.85 21.19 -0.05
C ARG A 74 29.05 21.85 0.62
N ARG A 75 29.58 22.92 0.02
CA ARG A 75 30.73 23.66 0.58
C ARG A 75 30.40 24.25 1.95
N ASN A 76 29.23 24.86 2.08
CA ASN A 76 28.78 25.46 3.34
C ASN A 76 28.59 24.40 4.44
N ALA A 77 28.02 23.24 4.10
CA ALA A 77 27.88 22.14 5.05
C ALA A 77 29.23 21.52 5.45
N GLU A 78 30.17 21.42 4.52
CA GLU A 78 31.55 20.99 4.80
C GLU A 78 32.26 21.97 5.74
N GLN A 79 32.16 23.28 5.49
CA GLN A 79 32.72 24.32 6.35
C GLN A 79 32.07 24.39 7.74
N ALA A 80 30.75 24.15 7.82
CA ALA A 80 30.01 24.09 9.08
C ALA A 80 30.15 22.73 9.79
N ASN A 81 30.80 21.75 9.18
CA ASN A 81 30.91 20.36 9.65
C ASN A 81 29.54 19.73 10.01
N VAL A 82 28.57 19.84 9.10
CA VAL A 82 27.22 19.27 9.27
C VAL A 82 26.88 18.28 8.16
N PRO A 83 26.10 17.22 8.45
CA PRO A 83 25.83 16.16 7.48
C PRO A 83 24.72 16.48 6.47
N PHE A 84 23.84 17.44 6.78
CA PHE A 84 22.63 17.68 5.99
C PHE A 84 22.61 19.06 5.32
N VAL A 85 22.02 19.10 4.14
CA VAL A 85 21.79 20.32 3.37
C VAL A 85 20.32 20.36 2.96
N PHE A 86 19.70 21.52 3.15
CA PHE A 86 18.46 21.89 2.47
C PHE A 86 18.75 22.97 1.44
N LEU A 87 18.17 22.82 0.25
CA LEU A 87 18.17 23.84 -0.79
C LEU A 87 16.71 24.26 -0.99
N ALA A 88 16.40 25.55 -0.86
CA ALA A 88 15.02 26.02 -0.92
C ALA A 88 14.90 27.36 -1.65
N ASN A 89 13.76 27.57 -2.30
CA ASN A 89 13.46 28.83 -2.99
C ASN A 89 12.08 29.40 -2.59
N GLY A 90 11.49 28.90 -1.50
CA GLY A 90 10.15 29.22 -1.03
C GLY A 90 9.05 28.34 -1.63
N ASN A 91 9.21 27.84 -2.86
CA ASN A 91 8.25 26.95 -3.53
C ASN A 91 8.61 25.47 -3.40
N GLU A 92 9.90 25.15 -3.52
CA GLU A 92 10.42 23.80 -3.37
C GLU A 92 11.44 23.73 -2.24
N ILE A 93 11.51 22.54 -1.63
CA ILE A 93 12.50 22.18 -0.62
C ILE A 93 13.17 20.90 -1.10
N LEU A 94 14.48 20.95 -1.26
CA LEU A 94 15.31 19.79 -1.53
C LEU A 94 16.13 19.45 -0.29
N PHE A 95 16.12 18.19 0.13
CA PHE A 95 16.96 17.67 1.21
C PHE A 95 18.09 16.80 0.65
N TRP A 96 19.25 16.84 1.31
CA TRP A 96 20.43 16.10 0.89
C TRP A 96 21.28 15.65 2.08
N ASP A 97 21.51 14.34 2.19
CA ASP A 97 22.58 13.75 2.99
C ASP A 97 23.83 13.68 2.10
N TRP A 98 24.58 14.79 2.03
CA TRP A 98 25.57 15.03 0.98
C TRP A 98 26.78 14.10 1.03
N GLN A 99 27.02 13.47 2.18
CA GLN A 99 28.11 12.50 2.36
C GLN A 99 27.75 11.11 1.84
N ARG A 100 26.46 10.80 1.69
CA ARG A 100 25.97 9.45 1.32
C ARG A 100 25.17 9.41 0.03
N GLU A 101 24.57 10.52 -0.35
CA GLU A 101 23.70 10.61 -1.51
C GLU A 101 24.35 11.45 -2.61
N ALA A 102 24.22 11.01 -3.87
CA ALA A 102 24.82 11.72 -5.00
C ALA A 102 24.12 13.07 -5.30
N HIS A 103 22.81 13.16 -5.03
CA HIS A 103 21.99 14.29 -5.43
C HIS A 103 20.95 14.68 -4.35
N PRO A 104 20.62 15.98 -4.23
CA PRO A 104 19.51 16.43 -3.41
C PRO A 104 18.17 15.93 -3.98
N ARG A 105 17.17 15.75 -3.13
CA ARG A 105 15.83 15.28 -3.53
C ARG A 105 14.72 16.12 -2.92
N ALA A 106 13.60 16.21 -3.62
CA ALA A 106 12.44 16.95 -3.15
C ALA A 106 11.83 16.32 -1.90
N VAL A 107 11.50 17.17 -0.92
CA VAL A 107 10.76 16.82 0.30
C VAL A 107 9.60 17.79 0.48
N ARG A 108 8.54 17.39 1.20
CA ARG A 108 7.35 18.23 1.36
C ARG A 108 7.49 19.32 2.41
N THR A 109 8.38 19.13 3.38
CA THR A 109 8.60 20.06 4.49
C THR A 109 10.09 20.08 4.84
N PHE A 110 10.55 21.12 5.54
CA PHE A 110 11.76 20.97 6.35
C PHE A 110 11.56 19.84 7.37
N PHE A 111 12.66 19.24 7.81
CA PHE A 111 12.59 18.26 8.89
C PHE A 111 12.56 19.00 10.23
N SER A 112 11.89 18.42 11.23
CA SER A 112 11.89 18.99 12.57
C SER A 112 13.27 18.88 13.21
N GLN A 113 13.52 19.67 14.25
CA GLN A 113 14.77 19.59 15.02
C GLN A 113 15.03 18.16 15.53
N ALA A 114 14.01 17.50 16.05
CA ALA A 114 14.10 16.13 16.55
C ALA A 114 14.42 15.11 15.44
N ASP A 115 13.92 15.34 14.21
CA ASP A 115 14.23 14.47 13.07
C ASP A 115 15.69 14.58 12.65
N LEU A 116 16.23 15.79 12.60
CA LEU A 116 17.64 16.01 12.25
C LEU A 116 18.58 15.42 13.29
N GLU A 117 18.31 15.64 14.58
CA GLU A 117 19.09 15.04 15.69
C GLU A 117 19.11 13.51 15.61
N ARG A 118 17.93 12.91 15.44
CA ARG A 118 17.77 11.46 15.34
C ARG A 118 18.52 10.91 14.12
N ARG A 119 18.41 11.57 12.96
CA ARG A 119 19.12 11.16 11.74
C ARG A 119 20.63 11.31 11.90
N ALA A 120 21.12 12.41 12.45
CA ALA A 120 22.56 12.62 12.69
C ALA A 120 23.13 11.57 13.65
N ALA A 121 22.42 11.25 14.73
CA ALA A 121 22.80 10.18 15.65
C ALA A 121 22.87 8.81 14.95
N LEU A 122 21.91 8.50 14.06
CA LEU A 122 21.96 7.27 13.26
C LEU A 122 23.16 7.22 12.34
N LEU A 123 23.57 8.33 11.71
CA LEU A 123 24.72 8.33 10.80
C LEU A 123 25.99 7.79 11.49
N GLN A 124 26.19 8.10 12.76
CA GLN A 124 27.35 7.68 13.56
C GLN A 124 27.33 6.18 13.93
N MET A 125 26.14 5.59 14.05
CA MET A 125 25.96 4.20 14.50
C MET A 125 25.57 3.23 13.37
N ARG A 126 25.29 3.75 12.16
CA ARG A 126 24.84 2.97 11.01
C ARG A 126 25.91 2.03 10.51
N VAL A 127 25.54 0.76 10.38
CA VAL A 127 26.33 -0.27 9.70
C VAL A 127 25.62 -0.71 8.43
N ASP A 128 26.34 -1.42 7.55
CA ASP A 128 25.71 -2.03 6.38
C ASP A 128 24.68 -3.07 6.84
N PRO A 129 23.39 -2.95 6.48
CA PRO A 129 22.38 -3.93 6.86
C PRO A 129 22.72 -5.35 6.43
N LEU A 130 23.48 -5.54 5.34
CA LEU A 130 23.91 -6.86 4.89
C LEU A 130 24.83 -7.59 5.90
N THR A 131 25.53 -6.84 6.75
CA THR A 131 26.38 -7.41 7.83
C THR A 131 25.59 -7.87 9.05
N VAL A 132 24.33 -7.45 9.17
CA VAL A 132 23.43 -7.86 10.26
C VAL A 132 22.69 -9.12 9.84
N ALA A 133 22.71 -10.16 10.67
CA ALA A 133 22.00 -11.41 10.38
C ALA A 133 20.47 -11.24 10.38
N ILE A 134 19.78 -11.92 9.46
CA ILE A 134 18.32 -12.01 9.45
C ILE A 134 17.87 -12.95 10.58
N ASP A 135 16.88 -12.54 11.37
CA ASP A 135 16.28 -13.40 12.40
C ASP A 135 15.39 -14.48 11.76
N THR A 136 15.97 -15.65 11.52
CA THR A 136 15.29 -16.80 10.88
C THR A 136 14.17 -17.39 11.72
N ARG A 137 14.06 -17.04 13.01
CA ARG A 137 12.91 -17.42 13.85
C ARG A 137 11.65 -16.67 13.44
N ILE A 138 11.80 -15.49 12.86
CA ILE A 138 10.71 -14.67 12.31
C ILE A 138 10.45 -15.06 10.85
N ALA A 139 11.51 -15.06 10.03
CA ALA A 139 11.45 -15.31 8.59
C ALA A 139 12.52 -16.32 8.17
N GLY A 140 12.21 -17.61 8.31
CA GLY A 140 13.18 -18.71 8.13
C GLY A 140 13.09 -19.47 6.82
N ARG A 141 12.12 -19.16 5.95
CA ARG A 141 12.04 -19.80 4.62
C ARG A 141 13.02 -19.13 3.67
N ASN A 142 13.66 -19.90 2.79
CA ASN A 142 14.72 -19.40 1.90
C ASN A 142 14.28 -18.15 1.12
N TYR A 143 13.09 -18.15 0.52
CA TYR A 143 12.59 -16.99 -0.21
C TYR A 143 12.36 -15.74 0.66
N GLN A 144 12.08 -15.90 1.96
CA GLN A 144 11.93 -14.76 2.87
C GLN A 144 13.29 -14.16 3.22
N VAL A 145 14.30 -15.02 3.38
CA VAL A 145 15.70 -14.61 3.54
C VAL A 145 16.19 -13.91 2.29
N ASP A 146 15.99 -14.51 1.11
CA ASP A 146 16.35 -13.94 -0.20
C ASP A 146 15.68 -12.58 -0.43
N CYS A 147 14.40 -12.45 -0.05
CA CYS A 147 13.66 -11.19 -0.11
C CYS A 147 14.37 -10.12 0.73
N ASN A 148 14.66 -10.41 2.00
CA ASN A 148 15.28 -9.44 2.90
C ASN A 148 16.73 -9.09 2.49
N GLU A 149 17.49 -10.07 1.99
CA GLU A 149 18.82 -9.83 1.39
C GLU A 149 18.74 -8.90 0.18
N THR A 150 17.78 -9.14 -0.71
CA THR A 150 17.57 -8.32 -1.91
C THR A 150 17.22 -6.88 -1.51
N ILE A 151 16.28 -6.70 -0.59
CA ILE A 151 15.86 -5.36 -0.14
C ILE A 151 16.99 -4.61 0.57
N CYS A 152 17.74 -5.27 1.45
CA CYS A 152 18.89 -4.63 2.12
C CYS A 152 19.98 -4.20 1.12
N ARG A 153 20.23 -5.01 0.09
CA ARG A 153 21.16 -4.66 -1.00
C ARG A 153 20.69 -3.43 -1.77
N GLU A 154 19.42 -3.38 -2.15
CA GLU A 154 18.86 -2.24 -2.88
C GLU A 154 18.88 -0.95 -2.03
N ILE A 155 18.64 -1.05 -0.73
CA ILE A 155 18.83 0.07 0.21
C ILE A 155 20.29 0.53 0.22
N GLY A 156 21.25 -0.40 0.22
CA GLY A 156 22.68 -0.10 0.13
C GLY A 156 23.07 0.61 -1.17
N LEU A 157 22.39 0.32 -2.27
CA LEU A 157 22.53 1.01 -3.56
C LEU A 157 21.79 2.36 -3.62
N GLY A 158 21.18 2.80 -2.51
CA GLY A 158 20.46 4.06 -2.44
C GLY A 158 19.03 4.01 -3.00
N ARG A 159 18.47 2.83 -3.30
CA ARG A 159 17.05 2.74 -3.69
C ARG A 159 16.15 3.08 -2.51
N ARG A 160 15.26 4.04 -2.74
CA ARG A 160 14.29 4.51 -1.75
C ARG A 160 12.87 3.99 -1.97
N LYS A 161 12.59 3.39 -3.12
CA LYS A 161 11.27 2.83 -3.45
C LYS A 161 11.43 1.41 -3.99
N MET A 162 10.71 0.47 -3.41
CA MET A 162 10.78 -0.95 -3.73
C MET A 162 9.41 -1.59 -3.66
N LEU A 163 9.21 -2.66 -4.42
CA LEU A 163 7.96 -3.40 -4.48
C LEU A 163 8.23 -4.89 -4.30
N ILE A 164 7.52 -5.50 -3.36
CA ILE A 164 7.62 -6.92 -3.03
C ILE A 164 6.30 -7.59 -3.40
N GLU A 165 6.37 -8.52 -4.35
CA GLU A 165 5.26 -9.40 -4.71
C GLU A 165 5.41 -10.73 -3.99
N MET A 166 4.43 -11.10 -3.17
CA MET A 166 4.43 -12.34 -2.40
C MET A 166 3.01 -12.89 -2.32
N ALA A 167 2.81 -14.12 -2.80
CA ALA A 167 1.50 -14.78 -2.77
C ALA A 167 0.92 -14.83 -1.35
N THR A 168 -0.40 -14.66 -1.22
CA THR A 168 -1.09 -14.74 0.08
C THR A 168 -0.81 -16.08 0.77
N GLY A 169 -0.53 -16.05 2.08
CA GLY A 169 -0.17 -17.25 2.86
C GLY A 169 1.34 -17.57 2.89
N THR A 170 2.18 -16.83 2.16
CA THR A 170 3.65 -17.01 2.17
C THR A 170 4.37 -16.24 3.28
N GLY A 171 3.64 -15.48 4.11
CA GLY A 171 4.20 -14.81 5.28
C GLY A 171 4.79 -13.43 5.01
N LYS A 172 4.06 -12.57 4.27
CA LYS A 172 4.43 -11.16 4.04
C LYS A 172 4.73 -10.41 5.35
N THR A 173 3.82 -10.48 6.32
CA THR A 173 3.96 -9.82 7.63
C THR A 173 5.21 -10.27 8.38
N ARG A 174 5.54 -11.57 8.37
CA ARG A 174 6.76 -12.11 8.97
C ARG A 174 8.02 -11.63 8.27
N THR A 175 8.00 -11.63 6.94
CA THR A 175 9.12 -11.13 6.12
C THR A 175 9.38 -9.66 6.41
N ALA A 176 8.33 -8.84 6.46
CA ALA A 176 8.41 -7.42 6.84
C ALA A 176 8.93 -7.22 8.27
N ALA A 177 8.46 -8.00 9.25
CA ALA A 177 8.97 -7.93 10.63
C ALA A 177 10.47 -8.23 10.70
N ALA A 178 10.94 -9.29 10.04
CA ALA A 178 12.36 -9.62 10.00
C ALA A 178 13.21 -8.55 9.31
N LEU A 179 12.69 -7.92 8.24
CA LEU A 179 13.34 -6.80 7.57
C LEU A 179 13.44 -5.58 8.49
N ILE A 180 12.32 -5.18 9.12
CA ILE A 180 12.27 -4.06 10.06
C ILE A 180 13.31 -4.27 11.18
N LYS A 181 13.29 -5.45 11.81
CA LYS A 181 14.24 -5.81 12.87
C LYS A 181 15.70 -5.67 12.43
N ARG A 182 16.04 -6.16 11.24
CA ARG A 182 17.39 -6.03 10.66
C ARG A 182 17.78 -4.57 10.44
N LEU A 183 16.87 -3.74 9.90
CA LEU A 183 17.13 -2.33 9.63
C LEU A 183 17.28 -1.50 10.92
N PHE A 184 16.55 -1.84 11.98
CA PHE A 184 16.74 -1.25 13.31
C PHE A 184 18.11 -1.63 13.89
N ALA A 185 18.47 -2.92 13.85
CA ALA A 185 19.76 -3.40 14.35
C ALA A 185 20.95 -2.82 13.56
N ALA A 186 20.76 -2.51 12.27
CA ALA A 186 21.75 -1.84 11.44
C ALA A 186 21.79 -0.31 11.59
N ASN A 187 20.94 0.28 12.45
CA ASN A 187 20.76 1.73 12.59
C ASN A 187 20.46 2.44 11.26
N VAL A 188 19.73 1.76 10.36
CA VAL A 188 19.23 2.35 9.10
C VAL A 188 17.93 3.11 9.34
N VAL A 189 17.11 2.65 10.30
CA VAL A 189 15.80 3.20 10.62
C VAL A 189 15.59 3.27 12.13
N THR A 190 14.77 4.22 12.56
CA THR A 190 14.30 4.38 13.95
C THR A 190 12.80 4.55 14.06
N ARG A 191 12.16 5.06 13.00
CA ARG A 191 10.71 5.27 12.93
C ARG A 191 10.13 4.61 11.70
N VAL A 192 9.19 3.70 11.92
CA VAL A 192 8.50 2.95 10.85
C VAL A 192 7.01 3.29 10.85
N LEU A 193 6.49 3.56 9.66
CA LEU A 193 5.05 3.61 9.39
C LEU A 193 4.63 2.35 8.64
N PHE A 194 3.79 1.52 9.25
CA PHE A 194 3.20 0.35 8.63
C PHE A 194 1.72 0.60 8.32
N LEU A 195 1.39 0.66 7.03
CA LEU A 195 0.07 0.98 6.52
C LEU A 195 -0.67 -0.28 6.08
N VAL A 196 -1.93 -0.40 6.52
CA VAL A 196 -2.83 -1.50 6.16
C VAL A 196 -4.17 -0.99 5.62
N ASP A 197 -4.93 -1.84 4.95
CA ASP A 197 -6.25 -1.50 4.38
C ASP A 197 -7.30 -1.25 5.48
N ARG A 198 -7.28 -2.01 6.59
CA ARG A 198 -8.37 -2.03 7.58
C ARG A 198 -7.89 -2.16 9.02
N ILE A 199 -8.67 -1.63 9.96
CA ILE A 199 -8.36 -1.65 11.40
C ILE A 199 -8.14 -3.07 11.95
N PRO A 200 -8.95 -4.11 11.60
CA PRO A 200 -8.67 -5.47 12.07
C PRO A 200 -7.30 -6.00 11.62
N LEU A 201 -6.87 -5.64 10.40
CA LEU A 201 -5.53 -6.00 9.90
C LEU A 201 -4.43 -5.26 10.66
N ALA A 202 -4.69 -4.02 11.12
CA ALA A 202 -3.75 -3.26 11.93
C ALA A 202 -3.51 -3.96 13.28
N VAL A 203 -4.58 -4.44 13.92
CA VAL A 203 -4.51 -5.20 15.18
C VAL A 203 -3.75 -6.51 14.98
N GLN A 204 -4.06 -7.28 13.92
CA GLN A 204 -3.32 -8.51 13.62
C GLN A 204 -1.83 -8.26 13.35
N THR A 205 -1.50 -7.14 12.71
CA THR A 205 -0.11 -6.74 12.46
C THR A 205 0.60 -6.40 13.77
N GLU A 206 -0.05 -5.67 14.67
CA GLU A 206 0.48 -5.35 16.00
C GLU A 206 0.74 -6.61 16.83
N GLU A 207 -0.21 -7.55 16.84
CA GLU A 207 -0.04 -8.85 17.50
C GLU A 207 1.16 -9.61 16.95
N ALA A 208 1.27 -9.72 15.61
CA ALA A 208 2.39 -10.40 14.96
C ALA A 208 3.73 -9.71 15.21
N PHE A 209 3.77 -8.37 15.21
CA PHE A 209 5.00 -7.62 15.47
C PHE A 209 5.40 -7.73 16.94
N THR A 210 4.44 -7.67 17.87
CA THR A 210 4.70 -7.85 19.30
C THR A 210 5.21 -9.26 19.60
N GLU A 211 4.69 -10.28 18.91
CA GLU A 211 5.17 -11.67 19.03
C GLU A 211 6.64 -11.79 18.57
N HIS A 212 6.99 -11.17 17.45
CA HIS A 212 8.27 -11.37 16.76
C HIS A 212 9.37 -10.34 17.10
N MET A 213 9.00 -9.16 17.58
CA MET A 213 9.89 -8.01 17.83
C MET A 213 9.56 -7.33 19.17
N ARG A 214 9.59 -8.09 20.27
CA ARG A 214 9.21 -7.62 21.62
C ARG A 214 10.00 -6.39 22.09
N GLU A 215 11.23 -6.24 21.61
CA GLU A 215 12.15 -5.15 21.90
C GLU A 215 11.84 -3.86 21.13
N LEU A 216 11.00 -3.93 20.07
CA LEU A 216 10.60 -2.79 19.26
C LEU A 216 9.12 -2.47 19.54
N PRO A 217 8.85 -1.42 20.34
CA PRO A 217 7.50 -1.15 20.77
C PRO A 217 6.68 -0.64 19.58
N CYS A 218 5.54 -1.30 19.38
CA CYS A 218 4.59 -1.07 18.31
C CYS A 218 3.30 -0.51 18.89
N TYR A 219 2.59 0.31 18.12
CA TYR A 219 1.23 0.70 18.51
C TYR A 219 0.33 0.85 17.30
N VAL A 220 -0.93 0.46 17.48
CA VAL A 220 -2.00 0.78 16.52
C VAL A 220 -2.53 2.17 16.77
N MET A 221 -2.34 3.05 15.80
CA MET A 221 -2.94 4.37 15.81
C MET A 221 -4.43 4.28 15.49
N ARG A 222 -5.26 4.76 16.42
CA ARG A 222 -6.72 4.85 16.30
C ARG A 222 -7.15 6.31 16.40
N ALA A 223 -8.18 6.69 15.64
CA ALA A 223 -8.77 8.02 15.73
C ALA A 223 -9.18 8.34 17.18
N GLY A 224 -8.81 9.54 17.66
CA GLY A 224 -9.13 10.00 19.02
C GLY A 224 -8.18 9.52 20.14
N ARG A 225 -7.18 8.67 19.86
CA ARG A 225 -6.09 8.42 20.79
C ARG A 225 -4.96 9.42 20.56
N ARG A 226 -4.37 9.94 21.64
CA ARG A 226 -3.14 10.73 21.57
C ARG A 226 -2.05 9.86 20.95
N PHE A 227 -1.42 10.40 19.92
CA PHE A 227 -0.28 9.78 19.27
C PHE A 227 0.85 9.59 20.28
N GLN A 228 1.46 8.40 20.28
CA GLN A 228 2.53 8.04 21.21
C GLN A 228 3.87 8.21 20.51
N ASP A 229 4.45 9.40 20.61
CA ASP A 229 5.69 9.78 19.92
C ASP A 229 6.93 8.98 20.37
N GLU A 230 6.84 8.28 21.49
CA GLU A 230 7.86 7.36 22.01
C GLU A 230 7.94 6.04 21.24
N GLN A 231 6.89 5.71 20.48
CA GLN A 231 6.78 4.42 19.80
C GLN A 231 7.56 4.42 18.49
N ARG A 232 8.35 3.36 18.26
CA ARG A 232 9.23 3.25 17.10
C ARG A 232 8.53 2.75 15.85
N ILE A 233 7.43 1.99 16.01
CA ILE A 233 6.65 1.43 14.91
C ILE A 233 5.19 1.86 15.05
N THR A 234 4.72 2.68 14.10
CA THR A 234 3.34 3.13 13.99
C THR A 234 2.59 2.24 13.01
N ILE A 235 1.53 1.57 13.46
CA ILE A 235 0.66 0.74 12.60
C ILE A 235 -0.68 1.45 12.45
N THR A 236 -1.12 1.67 11.21
CA THR A 236 -2.40 2.35 10.99
C THR A 236 -3.01 2.08 9.62
N THR A 237 -4.25 2.51 9.44
CA THR A 237 -4.88 2.52 8.11
C THR A 237 -4.52 3.79 7.36
N LEU A 238 -4.47 3.70 6.02
CA LEU A 238 -4.32 4.90 5.18
C LEU A 238 -5.43 5.93 5.43
N GLN A 239 -6.66 5.47 5.62
CA GLN A 239 -7.79 6.33 5.93
C GLN A 239 -7.56 7.14 7.21
N SER A 240 -6.96 6.53 8.24
CA SER A 240 -6.60 7.23 9.48
C SER A 240 -5.45 8.21 9.25
N MET A 241 -4.42 7.80 8.51
CA MET A 241 -3.23 8.62 8.27
C MET A 241 -3.51 9.86 7.40
N VAL A 242 -4.41 9.76 6.40
CA VAL A 242 -4.82 10.90 5.54
C VAL A 242 -5.29 12.11 6.36
N ASN A 243 -5.87 11.89 7.54
CA ASN A 243 -6.39 12.98 8.37
C ASN A 243 -5.34 13.66 9.25
N ILE A 244 -4.14 13.10 9.38
CA ILE A 244 -3.16 13.58 10.36
C ILE A 244 -1.74 13.73 9.81
N TYR A 245 -1.43 13.22 8.62
CA TYR A 245 -0.05 13.20 8.10
C TYR A 245 0.61 14.58 8.07
N HIS A 246 -0.18 15.65 7.89
CA HIS A 246 0.26 17.05 7.87
C HIS A 246 0.76 17.56 9.24
N GLN A 247 0.47 16.86 10.33
CA GLN A 247 0.96 17.18 11.67
C GLN A 247 2.42 16.72 11.88
N TYR A 248 2.98 15.99 10.90
CA TYR A 248 4.33 15.46 10.96
C TYR A 248 5.18 16.07 9.86
N SER A 249 6.46 16.28 10.16
CA SER A 249 7.43 16.59 9.12
C SER A 249 7.52 15.44 8.12
N SER A 250 7.87 15.76 6.87
CA SER A 250 8.18 14.75 5.85
C SER A 250 9.33 13.82 6.27
N GLY A 251 10.23 14.25 7.16
CA GLY A 251 11.37 13.47 7.67
C GLY A 251 11.04 12.54 8.84
N TYR A 252 9.81 12.56 9.34
CA TYR A 252 9.39 11.90 10.58
C TYR A 252 9.55 10.37 10.55
N PHE A 253 9.15 9.71 9.46
CA PHE A 253 9.34 8.26 9.27
C PHE A 253 10.55 7.98 8.38
N ASP A 254 11.38 7.02 8.78
CA ASP A 254 12.53 6.57 7.99
C ASP A 254 12.15 5.46 7.00
N LEU A 255 11.09 4.71 7.33
CA LEU A 255 10.58 3.59 6.55
C LEU A 255 9.05 3.60 6.55
N ILE A 256 8.48 3.45 5.37
CA ILE A 256 7.04 3.36 5.11
C ILE A 256 6.78 2.04 4.40
N ILE A 257 6.09 1.12 5.05
CA ILE A 257 5.66 -0.16 4.46
C ILE A 257 4.16 -0.09 4.23
N THR A 258 3.71 -0.34 3.01
CA THR A 258 2.28 -0.39 2.68
C THR A 258 1.88 -1.81 2.29
N ASP A 259 1.05 -2.44 3.12
CA ASP A 259 0.45 -3.73 2.81
C ASP A 259 -0.71 -3.58 1.81
N GLU A 260 -0.84 -4.56 0.92
CA GLU A 260 -1.73 -4.53 -0.24
C GLU A 260 -1.66 -3.20 -1.01
N CYS A 261 -0.44 -2.77 -1.34
CA CYS A 261 -0.17 -1.43 -1.88
C CYS A 261 -0.90 -1.13 -3.20
N HIS A 262 -1.28 -2.15 -3.97
CA HIS A 262 -2.06 -1.99 -5.21
C HIS A 262 -3.43 -1.33 -4.98
N ARG A 263 -3.98 -1.38 -3.77
CA ARG A 263 -5.25 -0.70 -3.43
C ARG A 263 -5.04 0.75 -3.01
N SER A 264 -3.80 1.11 -2.74
CA SER A 264 -3.46 2.12 -1.74
C SER A 264 -2.74 3.35 -2.28
N ILE A 265 -2.34 3.29 -3.55
CA ILE A 265 -1.51 4.30 -4.23
C ILE A 265 -2.32 5.36 -5.00
N TYR A 266 -3.66 5.34 -4.91
CA TYR A 266 -4.54 6.21 -5.69
C TYR A 266 -5.17 7.35 -4.88
N GLY A 267 -5.59 8.38 -5.61
CA GLY A 267 -6.41 9.47 -5.09
C GLY A 267 -5.76 10.18 -3.89
N LYS A 268 -6.53 10.33 -2.81
CA LYS A 268 -6.10 11.05 -1.61
C LYS A 268 -4.96 10.36 -0.87
N TRP A 269 -4.78 9.05 -1.06
CA TRP A 269 -3.87 8.22 -0.27
C TRP A 269 -2.44 8.36 -0.77
N ARG A 270 -2.28 8.62 -2.07
CA ARG A 270 -1.01 8.99 -2.71
C ARG A 270 -0.33 10.17 -2.01
N LYS A 271 -1.10 11.17 -1.56
CA LYS A 271 -0.57 12.35 -0.87
C LYS A 271 0.14 11.99 0.44
N VAL A 272 -0.36 11.00 1.18
CA VAL A 272 0.28 10.51 2.40
C VAL A 272 1.62 9.88 2.07
N LEU A 273 1.66 9.01 1.05
CA LEU A 273 2.89 8.34 0.65
C LEU A 273 3.91 9.32 0.05
N GLU A 274 3.47 10.33 -0.69
CA GLU A 274 4.35 11.39 -1.22
C GLU A 274 4.75 12.45 -0.18
N HIS A 275 4.13 12.44 1.00
CA HIS A 275 4.50 13.34 2.09
C HIS A 275 5.79 12.91 2.77
N PHE A 276 5.89 11.64 3.13
CA PHE A 276 7.01 11.12 3.88
C PHE A 276 8.21 10.78 2.98
N ASP A 277 9.37 11.30 3.38
CA ASP A 277 10.65 11.15 2.70
C ASP A 277 11.23 9.73 2.82
N GLY A 278 10.90 8.99 3.88
CA GLY A 278 11.49 7.68 4.20
C GLY A 278 11.44 6.65 3.07
N ILE A 279 12.22 5.58 3.23
CA ILE A 279 12.26 4.44 2.31
C ILE A 279 10.83 3.85 2.20
N GLN A 280 10.34 3.62 0.98
CA GLN A 280 9.00 3.13 0.73
C GLN A 280 9.03 1.70 0.18
N ILE A 281 8.32 0.80 0.84
CA ILE A 281 8.20 -0.60 0.43
C ILE A 281 6.73 -0.95 0.28
N GLY A 282 6.32 -1.31 -0.93
CA GLY A 282 5.01 -1.88 -1.20
C GLY A 282 5.03 -3.39 -1.03
N LEU A 283 4.06 -3.94 -0.31
CA LEU A 283 3.78 -5.37 -0.28
C LEU A 283 2.49 -5.64 -1.06
N THR A 284 2.50 -6.65 -1.92
CA THR A 284 1.30 -7.05 -2.66
C THR A 284 1.28 -8.55 -2.92
N ALA A 285 0.09 -9.15 -2.92
CA ALA A 285 -0.10 -10.53 -3.37
C ALA A 285 -0.52 -10.65 -4.83
N THR A 286 -1.01 -9.56 -5.45
CA THR A 286 -1.47 -9.57 -6.82
C THR A 286 -0.29 -9.39 -7.78
N PRO A 287 -0.24 -10.16 -8.89
CA PRO A 287 0.84 -10.06 -9.85
C PRO A 287 0.93 -8.65 -10.41
N CYS A 288 2.11 -8.04 -10.32
CA CYS A 288 2.37 -6.73 -10.92
C CYS A 288 2.70 -6.83 -12.41
N VAL A 289 2.46 -7.98 -13.03
CA VAL A 289 2.62 -8.19 -14.47
C VAL A 289 1.48 -9.09 -14.92
N LYS A 290 0.48 -8.51 -15.58
CA LYS A 290 -0.52 -9.27 -16.34
C LYS A 290 -0.07 -9.25 -17.80
N PRO A 291 0.04 -10.39 -18.51
CA PRO A 291 0.15 -10.35 -19.97
C PRO A 291 -1.09 -9.63 -20.52
N PRO A 292 -0.96 -8.81 -21.59
CA PRO A 292 -2.10 -8.16 -22.20
C PRO A 292 -3.17 -9.20 -22.58
N ASN A 293 -4.43 -8.78 -22.62
CA ASN A 293 -5.51 -9.62 -23.12
C ASN A 293 -5.18 -10.12 -24.54
N GLU A 294 -5.80 -11.22 -24.97
CA GLU A 294 -5.59 -11.78 -26.32
C GLU A 294 -5.88 -10.75 -27.45
N ASP A 295 -6.66 -9.71 -27.15
CA ASP A 295 -7.00 -8.59 -28.05
C ASP A 295 -6.14 -7.33 -27.84
N GLY A 296 -5.16 -7.34 -26.93
CA GLY A 296 -4.29 -6.21 -26.62
C GLY A 296 -4.95 -5.10 -25.77
N SER A 297 -6.19 -5.28 -25.30
CA SER A 297 -6.86 -4.30 -24.44
C SER A 297 -6.33 -4.35 -22.99
N ALA A 298 -6.23 -3.20 -22.34
CA ALA A 298 -5.95 -3.11 -20.91
C ALA A 298 -7.27 -3.10 -20.15
N ASP A 299 -7.49 -4.08 -19.28
CA ASP A 299 -8.57 -4.00 -18.29
C ASP A 299 -8.17 -3.05 -17.13
N ASP A 300 -9.15 -2.66 -16.31
CA ASP A 300 -8.92 -1.80 -15.14
C ASP A 300 -7.79 -2.36 -14.26
N GLU A 301 -7.71 -3.69 -14.06
CA GLU A 301 -6.65 -4.36 -13.31
C GLU A 301 -5.25 -4.15 -13.90
N THR A 302 -5.10 -4.15 -15.22
CA THR A 302 -3.83 -3.91 -15.91
C THR A 302 -3.35 -2.47 -15.72
N VAL A 303 -4.28 -1.51 -15.72
CA VAL A 303 -3.97 -0.10 -15.39
C VAL A 303 -3.52 0.03 -13.93
N PHE A 304 -4.22 -0.65 -13.02
CA PHE A 304 -3.86 -0.65 -11.59
C PHE A 304 -2.44 -1.19 -11.33
N VAL A 305 -2.10 -2.28 -12.01
CA VAL A 305 -0.78 -2.89 -11.93
C VAL A 305 0.32 -1.95 -12.46
N ARG A 306 0.10 -1.33 -13.62
CA ARG A 306 1.06 -0.41 -14.24
C ARG A 306 1.33 0.82 -13.36
N ASP A 307 0.29 1.36 -12.75
CA ASP A 307 0.41 2.52 -11.86
C ASP A 307 1.13 2.18 -10.56
N THR A 308 0.99 0.94 -10.06
CA THR A 308 1.77 0.45 -8.90
C THR A 308 3.26 0.42 -9.20
N LEU A 309 3.64 -0.21 -10.31
CA LEU A 309 5.02 -0.22 -10.78
C LEU A 309 5.59 1.20 -10.97
N ARG A 310 4.81 2.08 -11.60
CA ARG A 310 5.18 3.49 -11.83
C ARG A 310 5.38 4.26 -10.53
N PHE A 311 4.52 4.06 -9.53
CA PHE A 311 4.64 4.74 -8.24
C PHE A 311 5.94 4.39 -7.51
N PHE A 312 6.31 3.10 -7.55
CA PHE A 312 7.55 2.59 -6.96
C PHE A 312 8.78 2.79 -7.87
N GLY A 313 8.59 3.27 -9.10
CA GLY A 313 9.68 3.56 -10.04
C GLY A 313 10.43 2.30 -10.48
N VAL A 314 9.72 1.18 -10.63
CA VAL A 314 10.28 -0.11 -11.02
C VAL A 314 9.54 -0.69 -12.21
N ASP A 315 10.24 -1.34 -13.14
CA ASP A 315 9.61 -2.00 -14.29
C ASP A 315 9.01 -3.38 -13.93
N LYS A 316 9.49 -3.96 -12.83
CA LYS A 316 9.04 -5.21 -12.24
C LYS A 316 9.21 -5.15 -10.72
N PRO A 317 8.51 -5.98 -9.93
CA PRO A 317 8.77 -6.07 -8.50
C PRO A 317 10.25 -6.28 -8.19
N THR A 318 10.74 -5.59 -7.17
CA THR A 318 12.11 -5.74 -6.64
C THR A 318 12.37 -7.17 -6.19
N PHE A 319 11.33 -7.83 -5.65
CA PHE A 319 11.34 -9.25 -5.36
C PHE A 319 9.96 -9.85 -5.68
N SER A 320 9.94 -11.08 -6.21
CA SER A 320 8.70 -11.79 -6.54
C SER A 320 8.75 -13.24 -6.09
N TYR A 321 7.74 -13.63 -5.32
CA TYR A 321 7.47 -15.00 -4.90
C TYR A 321 6.02 -15.38 -5.21
N THR A 322 5.85 -15.93 -6.40
CA THR A 322 4.54 -16.17 -7.03
C THR A 322 3.81 -17.38 -6.44
N LEU A 323 2.50 -17.43 -6.66
CA LEU A 323 1.67 -18.58 -6.25
C LEU A 323 2.18 -19.89 -6.88
N LYS A 324 2.58 -19.84 -8.16
CA LYS A 324 3.15 -21.00 -8.86
C LYS A 324 4.38 -21.52 -8.14
N ARG A 325 5.37 -20.65 -7.89
CA ARG A 325 6.60 -21.03 -7.18
C ARG A 325 6.30 -21.55 -5.77
N ALA A 326 5.36 -20.94 -5.07
CA ALA A 326 4.96 -21.38 -3.74
C ALA A 326 4.29 -22.76 -3.71
N ILE A 327 3.55 -23.12 -4.76
CA ILE A 327 2.98 -24.47 -4.94
C ILE A 327 4.08 -25.46 -5.31
N ASP A 328 4.96 -25.11 -6.25
CA ASP A 328 6.05 -25.97 -6.72
C ASP A 328 7.02 -26.32 -5.57
N GLU A 329 7.33 -25.34 -4.71
CA GLU A 329 8.14 -25.51 -3.49
C GLU A 329 7.35 -26.07 -2.29
N ARG A 330 6.07 -26.43 -2.47
CA ARG A 330 5.19 -27.04 -1.44
C ARG A 330 4.94 -26.20 -0.19
N TYR A 331 5.10 -24.88 -0.28
CA TYR A 331 4.72 -23.95 0.79
C TYR A 331 3.24 -23.56 0.73
N LEU A 332 2.62 -23.66 -0.44
CA LEU A 332 1.18 -23.52 -0.64
C LEU A 332 0.60 -24.76 -1.30
N VAL A 333 -0.69 -24.98 -1.06
CA VAL A 333 -1.42 -26.11 -1.65
C VAL A 333 -1.84 -25.75 -3.07
N GLY A 334 -1.65 -26.68 -4.01
CA GLY A 334 -2.18 -26.54 -5.36
C GLY A 334 -3.71 -26.48 -5.40
N TYR A 335 -4.26 -25.92 -6.46
CA TYR A 335 -5.71 -25.83 -6.65
C TYR A 335 -6.13 -26.47 -7.98
N GLN A 336 -7.41 -26.81 -8.07
CA GLN A 336 -8.03 -27.28 -9.30
C GLN A 336 -9.22 -26.37 -9.60
N ILE A 337 -9.41 -26.04 -10.86
CA ILE A 337 -10.48 -25.14 -11.29
C ILE A 337 -11.58 -25.97 -11.95
N TYR A 338 -12.77 -25.93 -11.35
CA TYR A 338 -14.01 -26.31 -12.03
C TYR A 338 -14.73 -25.04 -12.49
N LYS A 339 -15.00 -24.92 -13.80
CA LYS A 339 -15.75 -23.79 -14.37
C LYS A 339 -17.16 -24.23 -14.73
N ALA A 340 -18.12 -23.96 -13.85
CA ALA A 340 -19.54 -24.11 -14.16
C ALA A 340 -19.99 -22.96 -15.09
N LYS A 341 -20.44 -23.29 -16.31
CA LYS A 341 -21.01 -22.32 -17.26
C LYS A 341 -22.50 -22.57 -17.42
N THR A 342 -23.31 -21.51 -17.44
CA THR A 342 -24.73 -21.63 -17.79
C THR A 342 -24.90 -21.56 -19.31
N VAL A 343 -25.85 -22.30 -19.87
CA VAL A 343 -26.11 -22.34 -21.33
C VAL A 343 -26.34 -20.94 -21.94
N LYS A 344 -26.83 -19.96 -21.15
CA LYS A 344 -27.08 -18.58 -21.59
C LYS A 344 -25.87 -17.62 -21.55
N THR A 345 -24.70 -18.02 -21.00
CA THR A 345 -23.47 -17.17 -20.95
C THR A 345 -22.44 -17.52 -22.04
N ALA A 346 -22.75 -18.47 -22.91
CA ALA A 346 -21.87 -18.89 -24.02
C ALA A 346 -22.04 -18.08 -25.31
N THR A 347 -23.03 -17.19 -25.37
CA THR A 347 -23.31 -16.31 -26.53
C THR A 347 -22.95 -14.87 -26.18
N ALA A 348 -22.14 -14.22 -27.02
CA ALA A 348 -21.73 -12.81 -26.88
C ALA A 348 -22.91 -11.80 -26.96
N ASP A 349 -24.11 -12.28 -27.29
CA ASP A 349 -25.28 -11.45 -27.65
C ASP A 349 -26.17 -11.01 -26.46
N GLY A 350 -25.70 -11.12 -25.22
CA GLY A 350 -26.47 -10.71 -24.04
C GLY A 350 -27.50 -11.76 -23.55
N ILE A 351 -27.85 -11.71 -22.26
CA ILE A 351 -28.84 -12.61 -21.67
C ILE A 351 -30.23 -12.00 -21.84
N LYS A 352 -31.09 -12.71 -22.57
CA LYS A 352 -32.52 -12.40 -22.68
C LYS A 352 -33.23 -12.78 -21.38
N ILE A 353 -33.79 -11.77 -20.71
CA ILE A 353 -34.57 -11.94 -19.47
C ILE A 353 -35.98 -11.43 -19.70
N LEU A 354 -36.95 -12.29 -19.42
CA LEU A 354 -38.37 -11.95 -19.46
C LEU A 354 -38.82 -11.37 -18.11
N ARG A 355 -39.90 -10.58 -18.13
CA ARG A 355 -40.38 -9.86 -16.94
C ARG A 355 -40.89 -10.80 -15.84
N ASP A 356 -41.46 -11.93 -16.23
CA ASP A 356 -42.01 -13.00 -15.38
C ASP A 356 -40.93 -13.90 -14.76
N GLU A 357 -39.73 -13.94 -15.33
CA GLU A 357 -38.57 -14.63 -14.75
C GLU A 357 -37.99 -13.90 -13.51
N ILE A 358 -38.43 -12.66 -13.23
CA ILE A 358 -37.94 -11.83 -12.13
C ILE A 358 -38.89 -11.93 -10.93
N LYS A 359 -38.33 -12.21 -9.74
CA LYS A 359 -39.07 -12.09 -8.47
C LYS A 359 -39.02 -10.65 -7.96
N TRP A 360 -40.12 -9.93 -8.15
CA TRP A 360 -40.25 -8.51 -7.82
C TRP A 360 -40.34 -8.23 -6.31
N ASP A 361 -40.94 -9.14 -5.54
CA ASP A 361 -41.22 -8.96 -4.10
C ASP A 361 -39.97 -8.92 -3.20
N GLY A 362 -38.79 -9.13 -3.80
CA GLY A 362 -37.50 -9.09 -3.10
C GLY A 362 -36.57 -7.95 -3.49
N LEU A 363 -36.94 -7.09 -4.45
CA LEU A 363 -36.04 -6.05 -4.96
C LEU A 363 -36.11 -4.77 -4.12
N ASP A 364 -34.97 -4.11 -3.90
CA ASP A 364 -34.97 -2.77 -3.29
C ASP A 364 -35.58 -1.74 -4.26
N PRO A 365 -36.08 -0.60 -3.75
CA PRO A 365 -36.81 0.38 -4.58
C PRO A 365 -36.01 0.91 -5.77
N LYS A 366 -34.68 1.06 -5.62
CA LYS A 366 -33.82 1.57 -6.69
C LYS A 366 -33.66 0.53 -7.79
N THR A 367 -33.32 -0.70 -7.43
CA THR A 367 -33.15 -1.82 -8.37
C THR A 367 -34.45 -2.15 -9.10
N ARG A 368 -35.58 -2.09 -8.38
CA ARG A 368 -36.91 -2.27 -8.98
C ARG A 368 -37.19 -1.23 -10.05
N LYS A 369 -36.91 0.04 -9.76
CA LYS A 369 -37.07 1.14 -10.72
C LYS A 369 -36.15 0.99 -11.93
N GLU A 370 -34.87 0.66 -11.72
CA GLU A 370 -33.92 0.43 -12.82
C GLU A 370 -34.39 -0.68 -13.78
N LEU A 371 -34.97 -1.77 -13.25
CA LEU A 371 -35.54 -2.84 -14.08
C LEU A 371 -36.84 -2.43 -14.76
N GLU A 372 -37.73 -1.74 -14.06
CA GLU A 372 -38.97 -1.20 -14.65
C GLU A 372 -38.66 -0.28 -15.83
N ASP A 373 -37.71 0.65 -15.67
CA ASP A 373 -37.25 1.56 -16.73
C ASP A 373 -36.62 0.80 -17.91
N ALA A 374 -35.84 -0.26 -17.64
CA ALA A 374 -35.23 -1.09 -18.68
C ALA A 374 -36.27 -1.85 -19.51
N PHE A 375 -37.32 -2.41 -18.89
CA PHE A 375 -38.41 -3.07 -19.62
C PHE A 375 -39.25 -2.07 -20.42
N VAL A 376 -39.47 -0.86 -19.90
CA VAL A 376 -40.15 0.22 -20.64
C VAL A 376 -39.32 0.62 -21.87
N ALA A 377 -38.00 0.75 -21.73
CA ALA A 377 -37.11 1.05 -22.84
C ALA A 377 -37.14 -0.06 -23.91
N ALA A 378 -37.10 -1.33 -23.50
CA ALA A 378 -37.17 -2.47 -24.42
C ALA A 378 -38.51 -2.57 -25.17
N ALA A 379 -39.63 -2.23 -24.51
CA ALA A 379 -40.95 -2.17 -25.14
C ALA A 379 -41.07 -1.05 -26.18
N ASN A 380 -40.27 0.02 -26.05
CA ASN A 380 -40.24 1.16 -26.97
C ASN A 380 -39.32 0.97 -28.19
N LEU A 381 -38.58 -0.14 -28.26
CA LEU A 381 -37.77 -0.49 -29.45
C LEU A 381 -38.66 -0.85 -30.65
N LYS A 382 -38.12 -0.78 -31.87
CA LYS A 382 -38.78 -1.25 -33.10
C LYS A 382 -37.94 -2.35 -33.75
N PRO A 383 -38.39 -3.62 -33.73
CA PRO A 383 -39.63 -4.11 -33.12
C PRO A 383 -39.59 -4.10 -31.57
N PRO A 384 -40.76 -4.01 -30.91
CA PRO A 384 -40.86 -4.07 -29.44
C PRO A 384 -40.28 -5.38 -28.93
N GLN A 385 -39.45 -5.32 -27.88
CA GLN A 385 -38.87 -6.51 -27.28
C GLN A 385 -39.61 -6.88 -25.98
N PRO A 386 -40.10 -8.12 -25.82
CA PRO A 386 -40.72 -8.58 -24.58
C PRO A 386 -39.69 -8.92 -23.47
N HIS A 387 -38.41 -8.77 -23.78
CA HIS A 387 -37.28 -9.10 -22.92
C HIS A 387 -36.29 -7.95 -22.88
N ILE A 388 -35.51 -7.87 -21.81
CA ILE A 388 -34.32 -7.03 -21.76
C ILE A 388 -33.09 -7.88 -22.09
N LEU A 389 -32.14 -7.30 -22.82
CA LEU A 389 -30.81 -7.86 -23.02
C LEU A 389 -29.91 -7.29 -21.94
N ILE A 390 -29.49 -8.16 -21.02
CA ILE A 390 -28.55 -7.77 -19.97
C ILE A 390 -27.19 -8.36 -20.32
N ASP A 391 -26.17 -7.50 -20.34
CA ASP A 391 -24.78 -7.94 -20.43
C ASP A 391 -24.50 -8.97 -19.31
N PRO A 392 -24.03 -10.19 -19.66
CA PRO A 392 -23.65 -11.21 -18.69
C PRO A 392 -22.80 -10.67 -17.53
N ASN A 393 -21.88 -9.74 -17.82
CA ASN A 393 -20.98 -9.13 -16.85
C ASN A 393 -21.68 -8.15 -15.91
N VAL A 394 -22.76 -7.49 -16.37
CA VAL A 394 -23.60 -6.58 -15.55
C VAL A 394 -24.57 -7.36 -14.68
N LEU A 395 -25.10 -8.49 -15.19
CA LEU A 395 -26.01 -9.35 -14.43
C LEU A 395 -25.35 -9.88 -13.15
N GLU A 396 -24.11 -10.37 -13.26
CA GLU A 396 -23.37 -11.00 -12.16
C GLU A 396 -23.03 -10.04 -11.01
N ARG A 397 -22.92 -8.75 -11.30
CA ARG A 397 -22.57 -7.73 -10.29
C ARG A 397 -23.78 -7.09 -9.63
N LYS A 398 -24.98 -7.19 -10.21
CA LYS A 398 -26.16 -6.43 -9.76
C LYS A 398 -27.41 -7.26 -9.44
N PHE A 399 -27.62 -8.42 -10.09
CA PHE A 399 -28.90 -9.13 -10.00
C PHE A 399 -28.73 -10.60 -9.65
N THR A 400 -29.49 -11.08 -8.66
CA THR A 400 -29.58 -12.50 -8.30
C THR A 400 -30.90 -13.07 -8.80
N ILE A 401 -30.85 -14.14 -9.62
CA ILE A 401 -32.04 -14.82 -10.13
C ILE A 401 -32.26 -16.09 -9.28
N PRO A 402 -33.43 -16.28 -8.64
CA PRO A 402 -33.68 -17.44 -7.78
C PRO A 402 -33.44 -18.79 -8.45
N ALA A 403 -33.85 -18.94 -9.73
CA ALA A 403 -33.60 -20.15 -10.51
C ALA A 403 -32.09 -20.40 -10.72
N ARG A 404 -31.29 -19.34 -10.88
CA ARG A 404 -29.82 -19.45 -10.99
C ARG A 404 -29.19 -19.83 -9.65
N ASN A 405 -29.69 -19.32 -8.53
CA ASN A 405 -29.21 -19.72 -7.20
C ASN A 405 -29.47 -21.22 -6.96
N GLN A 406 -30.65 -21.71 -7.31
CA GLN A 406 -30.95 -23.15 -7.27
C GLN A 406 -30.04 -23.95 -8.19
N ALA A 407 -29.76 -23.46 -9.40
CA ALA A 407 -28.84 -24.12 -10.33
C ALA A 407 -27.41 -24.18 -9.78
N ILE A 408 -26.91 -23.11 -9.15
CA ILE A 408 -25.58 -23.10 -8.50
C ILE A 408 -25.51 -24.19 -7.42
N VAL A 409 -26.53 -24.29 -6.55
CA VAL A 409 -26.53 -25.29 -5.47
C VAL A 409 -26.64 -26.71 -6.01
N ARG A 410 -27.49 -26.95 -7.01
CA ARG A 410 -27.60 -28.26 -7.69
C ARG A 410 -26.29 -28.65 -8.37
N GLU A 411 -25.64 -27.71 -9.04
CA GLU A 411 -24.36 -27.94 -9.71
C GLU A 411 -23.26 -28.25 -8.69
N PHE A 412 -23.22 -27.49 -7.58
CA PHE A 412 -22.29 -27.75 -6.48
C PHE A 412 -22.49 -29.16 -5.90
N ARG A 413 -23.75 -29.56 -5.66
CA ARG A 413 -24.09 -30.91 -5.20
C ARG A 413 -23.61 -31.99 -6.16
N LYS A 414 -23.95 -31.85 -7.44
CA LYS A 414 -23.53 -32.79 -8.48
C LYS A 414 -22.01 -32.96 -8.52
N VAL A 415 -21.26 -31.86 -8.45
CA VAL A 415 -19.79 -31.89 -8.44
C VAL A 415 -19.25 -32.59 -7.20
N MET A 416 -19.88 -32.43 -6.03
CA MET A 416 -19.48 -33.12 -4.81
C MET A 416 -19.79 -34.63 -4.87
N GLU A 417 -20.94 -35.02 -5.42
CA GLU A 417 -21.41 -36.41 -5.50
C GLU A 417 -20.71 -37.20 -6.62
N ASP A 418 -20.66 -36.64 -7.83
CA ASP A 418 -20.22 -37.33 -9.05
C ASP A 418 -18.77 -36.96 -9.45
N GLY A 419 -18.27 -35.83 -8.96
CA GLY A 419 -17.02 -35.24 -9.44
C GLY A 419 -17.19 -34.48 -10.77
N TYR A 420 -16.07 -34.09 -11.37
CA TYR A 420 -16.00 -33.40 -12.65
C TYR A 420 -14.77 -33.86 -13.45
N LEU A 421 -14.85 -33.79 -14.77
CA LEU A 421 -13.68 -34.00 -15.64
C LEU A 421 -12.89 -32.70 -15.71
N ASP A 422 -11.57 -32.79 -15.47
CA ASP A 422 -10.69 -31.65 -15.67
C ASP A 422 -10.32 -31.43 -17.14
N ALA A 423 -9.50 -30.41 -17.41
CA ALA A 423 -9.06 -30.08 -18.77
C ALA A 423 -8.25 -31.19 -19.47
N THR A 424 -7.76 -32.18 -18.72
CA THR A 424 -7.02 -33.35 -19.24
C THR A 424 -7.90 -34.59 -19.37
N GLY A 425 -9.19 -34.49 -19.05
CA GLY A 425 -10.13 -35.62 -19.08
C GLY A 425 -10.06 -36.52 -17.85
N TYR A 426 -9.34 -36.12 -16.79
CA TYR A 426 -9.25 -36.91 -15.57
C TYR A 426 -10.45 -36.62 -14.65
N LEU A 427 -11.12 -37.67 -14.16
CA LEU A 427 -12.23 -37.53 -13.22
C LEU A 427 -11.71 -37.12 -11.84
N ARG A 428 -12.10 -35.93 -11.40
CA ARG A 428 -11.74 -35.38 -10.09
C ARG A 428 -12.98 -35.31 -9.21
N LYS A 429 -12.90 -35.87 -8.01
CA LYS A 429 -13.95 -35.81 -7.01
C LYS A 429 -13.49 -34.97 -5.80
N PRO A 430 -14.15 -33.85 -5.49
CA PRO A 430 -13.81 -33.06 -4.30
C PRO A 430 -14.01 -33.87 -3.02
N LEU A 431 -13.19 -33.61 -2.01
CA LEU A 431 -13.37 -34.14 -0.67
C LEU A 431 -14.31 -33.23 0.13
N ILE A 432 -15.06 -33.82 1.06
CA ILE A 432 -15.87 -33.05 2.02
C ILE A 432 -14.93 -32.24 2.91
N GLY A 433 -15.18 -30.93 3.00
CA GLY A 433 -14.36 -30.02 3.77
C GLY A 433 -14.98 -28.64 3.92
N LYS A 434 -14.30 -27.76 4.66
CA LYS A 434 -14.74 -26.36 4.84
C LYS A 434 -14.83 -25.68 3.49
N THR A 435 -16.00 -25.13 3.18
CA THR A 435 -16.29 -24.45 1.91
C THR A 435 -16.64 -22.99 2.19
N ILE A 436 -16.08 -22.07 1.41
CA ILE A 436 -16.43 -20.65 1.45
C ILE A 436 -17.10 -20.30 0.13
N VAL A 437 -18.29 -19.71 0.20
CA VAL A 437 -19.05 -19.26 -0.97
C VAL A 437 -19.05 -17.74 -1.00
N PHE A 438 -18.44 -17.15 -2.02
CA PHE A 438 -18.43 -15.71 -2.23
C PHE A 438 -19.67 -15.28 -3.01
N ALA A 439 -20.59 -14.59 -2.33
CA ALA A 439 -21.83 -14.09 -2.93
C ALA A 439 -21.74 -12.59 -3.26
N VAL A 440 -22.61 -12.15 -4.18
CA VAL A 440 -22.68 -10.75 -4.66
C VAL A 440 -22.97 -9.75 -3.53
N THR A 441 -23.85 -10.11 -2.60
CA THR A 441 -24.25 -9.29 -1.44
C THR A 441 -24.42 -10.15 -0.20
N LYS A 442 -24.51 -9.52 0.98
CA LYS A 442 -24.81 -10.23 2.24
C LYS A 442 -26.13 -11.00 2.17
N ARG A 443 -27.18 -10.39 1.61
CA ARG A 443 -28.49 -11.04 1.41
C ARG A 443 -28.41 -12.23 0.45
N HIS A 444 -27.59 -12.12 -0.60
CA HIS A 444 -27.33 -13.24 -1.49
C HIS A 444 -26.59 -14.38 -0.76
N ALA A 445 -25.61 -14.06 0.08
CA ALA A 445 -24.93 -15.05 0.91
C ALA A 445 -25.90 -15.79 1.83
N GLU A 446 -26.79 -15.08 2.52
CA GLU A 446 -27.86 -15.67 3.34
C GLU A 446 -28.79 -16.57 2.52
N THR A 447 -29.16 -16.14 1.32
CA THR A 447 -30.01 -16.93 0.41
C THR A 447 -29.32 -18.23 -0.01
N LEU A 448 -28.04 -18.16 -0.44
CA LEU A 448 -27.27 -19.35 -0.82
C LEU A 448 -27.03 -20.26 0.37
N ALA A 449 -26.75 -19.71 1.56
CA ALA A 449 -26.59 -20.48 2.78
C ALA A 449 -27.83 -21.31 3.09
N THR A 450 -29.03 -20.69 3.08
CA THR A 450 -30.30 -21.41 3.30
C THR A 450 -30.54 -22.50 2.24
N LEU A 451 -30.26 -22.21 0.98
CA LEU A 451 -30.44 -23.20 -0.10
C LEU A 451 -29.48 -24.39 0.06
N ILE A 452 -28.21 -24.14 0.37
CA ILE A 452 -27.21 -25.19 0.62
C ILE A 452 -27.60 -25.99 1.87
N ASP A 453 -28.01 -25.33 2.96
CA ASP A 453 -28.44 -25.97 4.20
C ASP A 453 -29.62 -26.92 4.00
N ASN A 454 -30.59 -26.53 3.17
CA ASN A 454 -31.73 -27.36 2.83
C ASN A 454 -31.32 -28.53 1.93
N GLU A 455 -30.48 -28.29 0.92
CA GLU A 455 -30.04 -29.32 -0.03
C GLU A 455 -29.24 -30.43 0.67
N PHE A 456 -28.38 -30.06 1.62
CA PHE A 456 -27.52 -30.97 2.39
C PHE A 456 -28.08 -31.28 3.79
N ALA A 457 -29.36 -31.02 4.06
CA ALA A 457 -29.98 -31.26 5.37
C ALA A 457 -29.81 -32.71 5.85
N HIS A 458 -29.83 -33.67 4.93
CA HIS A 458 -29.62 -35.10 5.18
C HIS A 458 -28.21 -35.46 5.70
N LEU A 459 -27.23 -34.57 5.56
CA LEU A 459 -25.86 -34.76 6.07
C LEU A 459 -25.64 -34.08 7.43
N LYS A 460 -26.63 -33.33 7.94
CA LYS A 460 -26.52 -32.73 9.27
C LYS A 460 -26.50 -33.87 10.32
N PRO A 461 -25.61 -33.82 11.31
CA PRO A 461 -25.63 -34.80 12.39
C PRO A 461 -27.02 -34.80 13.03
N SER A 462 -27.54 -35.99 13.35
CA SER A 462 -28.79 -36.12 14.12
C SER A 462 -28.66 -35.26 15.39
N PRO A 463 -29.73 -34.57 15.84
CA PRO A 463 -29.72 -33.87 17.14
C PRO A 463 -29.33 -34.77 18.33
N GLU A 464 -29.33 -36.09 18.14
CA GLU A 464 -28.90 -37.11 19.10
C GLU A 464 -27.38 -37.33 19.15
N ILE A 465 -26.62 -36.86 18.16
CA ILE A 465 -25.15 -36.95 18.11
C ILE A 465 -24.57 -35.62 18.61
N LYS A 466 -24.23 -35.58 19.90
CA LYS A 466 -23.52 -34.47 20.56
C LYS A 466 -22.02 -34.54 20.37
#